data_AF-A0A5C7K626-F1
#
_entry.id   AF-A0A5C7K626-F1
#
_cell.length_a   1.000
_cell.length_b   1.000
_cell.length_c   1.000
_cell.angle_alpha   90.00
_cell.angle_beta   90.00
_cell.angle_gamma   90.00
#
_symmetry.space_group_name_H-M   'P 1'
#
loop_
_entity.id
_entity.type
_entity.pdbx_description
1 polymer ?
#
loop_
_entity_poly.entity_id
_entity_poly.type
_entity_poly.pdbx_seq_one_letter_code
_entity_poly.pdbx_strand_id
1 'polypeptide(L)' 'MIQSASRLADIEPFHVMELLTRAKQLEAEGRDIIHMEVGEPDFPTPAPIVEAAQRAIAGGRMFYT' A
#
# COMPACT_ATOMS: atom_id res chain seq x y z
N MET A 1 -10.88 13.95 -25.14
CA MET A 1 -9.57 13.78 -24.49
C MET A 1 -9.52 14.72 -23.30
N ILE A 2 -9.24 14.21 -22.11
CA ILE A 2 -9.12 15.05 -20.91
C ILE A 2 -7.71 15.63 -20.91
N GLN A 3 -7.59 16.96 -20.80
CA GLN A 3 -6.30 17.62 -20.63
C GLN A 3 -5.91 17.58 -19.15
N SER A 4 -4.77 16.96 -18.85
CA SER A 4 -4.19 16.94 -17.51
C SER A 4 -3.65 18.32 -17.13
N ALA A 5 -3.64 18.62 -15.82
CA ALA A 5 -3.02 19.83 -15.30
C ALA A 5 -1.51 19.80 -15.52
N SER A 6 -0.91 20.92 -15.94
CA SER A 6 0.52 20.99 -16.32
C SER A 6 1.47 20.49 -15.24
N ARG A 7 1.19 20.75 -13.95
CA ARG A 7 2.00 20.29 -12.81
C ARG A 7 2.17 18.77 -12.71
N LEU A 8 1.28 17.99 -13.35
CA LEU A 8 1.39 16.53 -13.36
C LEU A 8 2.57 16.04 -14.20
N ALA A 9 3.05 16.85 -15.14
CA ALA A 9 4.23 16.52 -15.95
C ALA A 9 5.53 16.53 -15.14
N ASP A 10 5.55 17.21 -13.99
CA ASP A 10 6.72 17.34 -13.12
C ASP A 10 6.81 16.22 -12.07
N ILE A 11 5.82 15.32 -12.01
CA ILE A 11 5.82 14.21 -11.05
C ILE A 11 6.60 13.04 -11.65
N GLU A 12 7.77 12.77 -11.06
CA GLU A 12 8.59 11.63 -11.44
C GLU A 12 7.88 10.29 -11.17
N PRO A 13 8.05 9.28 -12.05
CA PRO A 13 7.48 7.96 -11.85
C PRO A 13 7.98 7.27 -10.58
N PHE A 14 7.11 6.50 -9.92
CA PHE A 14 7.48 5.69 -8.78
C PHE A 14 8.00 4.31 -9.21
N HIS A 15 9.33 4.18 -9.32
CA HIS A 15 10.00 3.00 -9.88
C HIS A 15 9.89 1.70 -9.04
N VAL A 16 9.54 1.80 -7.74
CA VAL A 16 9.44 0.61 -6.86
C VAL A 16 8.36 -0.37 -7.35
N MET A 17 7.33 0.11 -8.04
CA MET A 17 6.30 -0.77 -8.59
C MET A 17 6.83 -1.69 -9.69
N GLU A 18 7.76 -1.22 -10.52
CA GLU A 18 8.41 -2.01 -11.56
C GLU A 18 9.31 -3.08 -10.93
N LEU A 19 10.05 -2.71 -9.87
CA LEU A 19 10.89 -3.62 -9.10
C LEU A 19 10.06 -4.75 -8.46
N LEU A 20 8.96 -4.41 -7.78
CA LEU A 20 8.03 -5.38 -7.19
C LEU A 20 7.45 -6.34 -8.22
N THR A 21 7.09 -5.82 -9.40
CA THR A 21 6.57 -6.63 -10.51
C THR A 21 7.63 -7.62 -10.99
N ARG A 22 8.88 -7.19 -11.13
CA ARG A 22 9.99 -8.06 -11.54
C ARG A 22 10.31 -9.11 -10.47
N ALA A 23 10.31 -8.73 -9.19
CA ALA A 23 10.52 -9.66 -8.08
C ALA A 23 9.49 -10.81 -8.12
N LYS A 24 8.19 -10.47 -8.22
CA LYS A 24 7.09 -11.43 -8.34
C LYS A 24 7.23 -12.36 -9.55
N GLN A 25 7.70 -11.85 -10.68
CA GLN A 25 7.95 -12.69 -11.85
C GLN A 25 9.04 -13.73 -11.58
N LEU A 26 10.13 -13.32 -10.94
CA LEU A 26 11.25 -14.22 -10.60
C LEU A 26 10.83 -15.26 -9.56
N GLU A 27 10.00 -14.90 -8.59
CA GLU A 27 9.40 -15.84 -7.63
C GLU A 27 8.52 -16.87 -8.35
N ALA A 28 7.70 -16.45 -9.33
CA ALA A 28 6.87 -17.35 -10.13
C ALA A 28 7.70 -18.31 -11.00
N GLU A 29 8.92 -17.92 -11.36
CA GLU A 29 9.92 -18.80 -12.02
C GLU A 29 10.59 -19.78 -11.04
N GLY A 30 10.23 -19.76 -9.76
CA GLY A 30 10.73 -20.65 -8.71
C GLY A 30 11.99 -20.15 -8.01
N ARG A 31 12.34 -18.87 -8.13
CA ARG A 31 13.50 -18.29 -7.46
C ARG A 31 13.14 -17.83 -6.04
N ASP A 32 14.09 -18.02 -5.12
CA ASP A 32 14.04 -17.45 -3.77
C ASP A 32 14.50 -15.98 -3.83
N ILE A 33 13.62 -15.06 -3.41
CA ILE A 33 13.83 -13.61 -3.49
C ILE A 33 13.69 -13.02 -2.09
N ILE A 34 14.71 -12.25 -1.68
CA ILE A 34 14.69 -11.50 -0.42
C ILE A 34 14.22 -10.08 -0.73
N HIS A 35 13.08 -9.69 -0.16
CA HIS A 35 12.52 -8.35 -0.32
C HIS A 35 13.19 -7.36 0.64
N MET A 36 13.78 -6.31 0.09
CA MET A 36 14.42 -5.20 0.82
C MET A 36 13.89 -3.83 0.39
N GLU A 37 12.86 -3.82 -0.45
CA GLU A 37 12.22 -2.64 -1.02
C GLU A 37 10.93 -2.24 -0.28
N VAL A 38 10.40 -3.11 0.57
CA VAL A 38 9.14 -2.91 1.28
C VAL A 38 9.38 -1.92 2.43
N GLY A 39 8.68 -0.79 2.39
CA GLY A 39 8.80 0.28 3.38
C GLY A 39 7.82 0.16 4.56
N GLU A 40 6.92 -0.83 4.55
CA GLU A 40 5.98 -1.07 5.66
C GLU A 40 6.55 -2.08 6.67
N PRO A 41 6.20 -1.97 7.96
CA PRO A 41 6.56 -2.98 8.95
C PRO A 41 5.96 -4.35 8.64
N ASP A 42 6.68 -5.41 9.00
CA ASP A 42 6.28 -6.81 8.87
C ASP A 42 5.38 -7.31 10.02
N PHE A 43 5.10 -6.46 11.00
CA PHE A 43 4.24 -6.79 12.15
C PHE A 43 2.79 -6.39 11.90
N PRO A 44 1.82 -7.19 12.38
CA PRO A 44 0.42 -6.80 12.31
C PRO A 44 0.13 -5.59 13.19
N THR A 45 -0.94 -4.85 12.84
CA THR A 45 -1.49 -3.80 13.69
C THR A 45 -1.79 -4.35 15.10
N PRO A 46 -1.35 -3.69 16.18
CA PRO A 46 -1.60 -4.14 17.55
C PRO A 46 -3.08 -4.39 17.86
N ALA A 47 -3.37 -5.49 18.57
CA ALA A 47 -4.74 -5.92 18.90
C ALA A 47 -5.62 -4.84 19.55
N PRO A 48 -5.14 -4.02 20.53
CA PRO A 48 -5.97 -2.99 21.14
C PRO A 48 -6.49 -1.94 20.13
N ILE A 49 -5.73 -1.67 19.07
CA ILE A 49 -6.10 -0.72 18.00
C ILE A 49 -7.18 -1.34 17.12
N VAL A 50 -6.99 -2.59 16.71
CA VAL A 50 -7.96 -3.34 15.89
C VAL A 50 -9.31 -3.45 16.61
N GLU A 51 -9.30 -3.80 17.90
CA GLU A 51 -10.51 -3.90 18.71
C GLU A 51 -11.22 -2.55 18.87
N ALA A 52 -10.47 -1.45 19.05
CA ALA A 52 -11.03 -0.12 19.13
C ALA A 52 -11.73 0.28 17.83
N ALA A 53 -11.12 -0.02 16.68
CA ALA A 53 -11.72 0.23 15.37
C ALA A 53 -13.01 -0.58 15.18
N GLN A 54 -13.01 -1.86 15.55
CA GLN A 54 -14.20 -2.72 15.50
C GLN A 54 -15.35 -2.17 16.35
N ARG A 55 -15.06 -1.74 17.59
CA ARG A 55 -16.08 -1.12 18.47
C ARG A 55 -16.65 0.16 17.88
N ALA A 56 -15.81 1.02 17.30
CA ALA A 56 -16.25 2.26 16.69
C ALA A 56 -17.20 2.01 15.51
N ILE A 57 -16.83 1.07 14.62
CA ILE A 57 -17.66 0.65 13.49
C ILE A 57 -19.01 0.09 13.99
N ALA A 58 -18.99 -0.82 14.97
CA ALA A 58 -20.19 -1.40 15.54
C ALA A 58 -21.10 -0.36 16.22
N GLY A 59 -20.51 0.70 16.78
CA GLY A 59 -21.22 1.78 17.47
C GLY A 59 -21.92 2.79 16.55
N GLY A 60 -21.74 2.73 15.22
CA GLY A 60 -22.53 3.49 14.25
C GLY A 60 -22.28 5.01 14.18
N ARG A 61 -21.34 5.54 14.96
CA ARG A 61 -20.98 6.98 14.96
C ARG A 61 -19.90 7.28 13.91
N MET A 62 -20.26 7.13 12.64
CA MET A 62 -19.33 7.24 11.50
C MET A 62 -19.57 8.48 10.63
N PHE A 63 -20.61 9.25 10.93
CA PHE A 63 -20.98 10.44 10.16
C PHE A 63 -20.33 11.69 10.72
N TYR A 64 -20.04 12.63 9.83
CA TYR A 64 -19.75 14.00 10.22
C TYR A 64 -20.96 14.61 10.96
N THR A 65 -20.68 15.50 11.90
CA THR A 65 -21.70 16.34 12.57
C THR A 65 -22.15 17.47 11.67
#